data_AF-A0A7E4WDR5-F1
#
_entry.id   AF-A0A7E4WDR5-F1
#
_cell.length_a   1.000
_cell.length_b   1.000
_cell.length_c   1.000
_cell.angle_alpha   90.00
_cell.angle_beta   90.00
_cell.angle_gamma   90.00
#
_symmetry.space_group_name_H-M   'P 1'
#
loop_
_entity.id
_entity.type
_entity.pdbx_description
1 polymer ?
#
loop_
_entity_poly.entity_id
_entity_poly.type
_entity_poly.pdbx_seq_one_letter_code
_entity_poly.pdbx_strand_id
1 'polypeptide(L)'
;MRFLEREHVRFRIINGGGANMLMLTIDDHKFTLVAADGRSILPIESDMLIIAPGERYDVIITGLEKPERKEYPIILETMEHYNKTGYKIEPYYGLAKLVYEDVEAKSGEKLNPDFKHRTRCSPESPCLVLNCPFKQFPKEYNFTCKYAIDFKSTNKPDDQELLLNSGEFQSKFDEHFINTHYDSHMNGWMYKAPRGMPYFHKQNLDTITKSCDRSKCPPDSDNRFDDNCFCFFHLNIELGSIVQLTLYNMGYGGGYTNGYAHPFHLHGTHFHLLKMGFPEYNETNFLKQSNQDIDCNHTSHCNEKQWRNSTWLNGRVPEIDTINTPVRDTVMIPMGGYIVIRFRATNPGWWYAHCHLMLHQMAGMAFALRVGEHEQMPIPPDGFPGSCGDYIAPGLGDDFRAKWGIPEVSF
;
A
#
# COMPACT_ATOMS: atom_id res chain seq x y z
N MET A 1 14.17 19.60 12.40
CA MET A 1 13.94 20.41 11.18
C MET A 1 14.10 21.87 11.55
N ARG A 2 14.61 22.72 10.65
CA ARG A 2 14.89 24.14 10.92
C ARG A 2 14.01 24.98 10.01
N PHE A 3 13.42 26.02 10.55
CA PHE A 3 12.48 26.91 9.87
C PHE A 3 12.77 28.35 10.26
N LEU A 4 12.45 29.26 9.34
CA LEU A 4 12.21 30.67 9.64
C LEU A 4 10.69 30.95 9.70
N GLU A 5 10.32 32.08 10.30
CA GLU A 5 8.95 32.59 10.24
C GLU A 5 8.46 32.68 8.78
N ARG A 6 7.23 32.18 8.54
CA ARG A 6 6.57 32.15 7.22
C ARG A 6 7.32 31.41 6.11
N GLU A 7 8.39 30.68 6.41
CA GLU A 7 9.12 29.89 5.42
C GLU A 7 8.28 28.70 4.95
N HIS A 8 8.25 28.45 3.64
CA HIS A 8 7.62 27.26 3.07
C HIS A 8 8.66 26.18 2.81
N VAL A 9 8.55 25.06 3.52
CA VAL A 9 9.50 23.95 3.40
C VAL A 9 8.78 22.70 2.91
N ARG A 10 9.33 22.07 1.86
CA ARG A 10 8.84 20.79 1.35
C ARG A 10 9.50 19.63 2.10
N PHE A 11 8.68 18.78 2.71
CA PHE A 11 9.09 17.54 3.34
C PHE A 11 8.71 16.35 2.49
N ARG A 12 9.67 15.42 2.36
CA ARG A 12 9.48 14.14 1.69
C ARG A 12 9.41 13.06 2.76
N ILE A 13 8.22 12.51 2.97
CA ILE A 13 7.94 11.53 4.01
C ILE A 13 7.87 10.16 3.34
N ILE A 14 8.60 9.20 3.89
CA ILE A 14 8.70 7.84 3.36
C ILE A 14 8.50 6.89 4.54
N ASN A 15 7.55 5.96 4.42
CA ASN A 15 7.48 4.84 5.36
C ASN A 15 8.24 3.65 4.78
N GLY A 16 9.54 3.59 5.11
CA GLY A 16 10.41 2.45 4.80
C GLY A 16 10.34 1.33 5.84
N GLY A 17 9.38 1.37 6.77
CA GLY A 17 9.16 0.33 7.76
C GLY A 17 8.54 -0.93 7.15
N GLY A 18 8.59 -2.05 7.88
CA GLY A 18 8.08 -3.34 7.42
C GLY A 18 6.78 -3.82 8.06
N ALA A 19 6.16 -3.04 8.95
CA ALA A 19 5.07 -3.54 9.80
C ALA A 19 3.91 -2.57 9.99
N ASN A 20 4.17 -1.33 10.42
CA ASN A 20 3.11 -0.46 10.94
C ASN A 20 2.78 0.68 9.98
N MET A 21 1.48 0.97 9.88
CA MET A 21 1.00 2.28 9.45
C MET A 21 1.27 3.30 10.54
N LEU A 22 1.72 4.49 10.13
CA LEU A 22 2.07 5.56 11.04
C LEU A 22 1.19 6.77 10.79
N MET A 23 0.70 7.40 11.85
CA MET A 23 0.06 8.71 11.77
C MET A 23 1.10 9.78 12.12
N LEU A 24 1.27 10.74 11.23
CA LEU A 24 2.09 11.92 11.40
C LEU A 24 1.23 13.10 11.86
N THR A 25 1.69 13.77 12.92
CA THR A 25 1.16 15.04 13.41
C THR A 25 2.33 15.97 13.73
N ILE A 26 2.12 17.28 13.55
CA ILE A 26 3.07 18.32 13.94
C ILE A 26 2.33 19.30 14.82
N ASP A 27 2.81 19.51 16.04
CA ASP A 27 2.13 20.38 17.00
C ASP A 27 2.01 21.80 16.45
N ASP A 28 0.80 22.35 16.52
CA ASP A 28 0.41 23.68 16.05
C ASP A 28 0.64 23.95 14.55
N HIS A 29 0.95 22.93 13.75
CA HIS A 29 1.17 23.09 12.31
C HIS A 29 0.25 22.17 11.53
N LYS A 30 -0.54 22.78 10.65
CA LYS A 30 -1.09 22.07 9.49
C LYS A 30 -0.02 21.94 8.43
N PHE A 31 -0.25 21.02 7.50
CA PHE A 31 0.60 20.86 6.33
C PHE A 31 -0.24 20.59 5.09
N THR A 32 0.29 20.94 3.93
CA THR A 32 -0.39 20.78 2.65
C THR A 32 0.22 19.61 1.88
N LEU A 33 -0.52 18.53 1.69
CA LEU A 33 -0.13 17.43 0.83
C LEU A 33 -0.11 17.88 -0.63
N VAL A 34 1.01 17.68 -1.33
CA VAL A 34 1.20 18.13 -2.72
C VAL A 34 1.68 17.04 -3.67
N ALA A 35 2.20 15.92 -3.16
CA ALA A 35 2.52 14.76 -3.98
C ALA A 35 2.34 13.44 -3.21
N ALA A 36 2.10 12.38 -3.97
CA ALA A 36 1.81 11.04 -3.51
C ALA A 36 2.52 10.04 -4.45
N ASP A 37 3.39 9.16 -3.92
CA ASP A 37 4.21 8.18 -4.66
C ASP A 37 4.99 8.77 -5.85
N GLY A 38 5.48 10.00 -5.69
CA GLY A 38 6.23 10.72 -6.73
C GLY A 38 5.35 11.39 -7.79
N ARG A 39 4.02 11.41 -7.63
CA ARG A 39 3.08 12.07 -8.53
C ARG A 39 2.46 13.29 -7.86
N SER A 40 2.39 14.39 -8.59
CA SER A 40 1.76 15.63 -8.11
C SER A 40 0.25 15.47 -7.99
N ILE A 41 -0.30 15.98 -6.89
CA ILE A 41 -1.74 15.99 -6.63
C ILE A 41 -2.24 17.42 -6.43
N LEU A 42 -3.56 17.62 -6.52
CA LEU A 42 -4.17 18.86 -6.09
C LEU A 42 -3.87 19.08 -4.59
N PRO A 43 -3.38 20.26 -4.18
CA PRO A 43 -3.00 20.51 -2.80
C PRO A 43 -4.16 20.28 -1.81
N ILE A 44 -3.90 19.55 -0.72
CA ILE A 44 -4.87 19.32 0.36
C ILE A 44 -4.21 19.71 1.69
N GLU A 45 -4.71 20.75 2.34
CA GLU A 45 -4.29 21.10 3.70
C GLU A 45 -4.92 20.13 4.71
N SER A 46 -4.13 19.67 5.69
CA SER A 46 -4.57 18.70 6.69
C SER A 46 -3.83 18.86 8.01
N ASP A 47 -4.44 18.30 9.05
CA ASP A 47 -3.87 18.23 10.40
C ASP A 47 -3.01 16.97 10.59
N MET A 48 -3.39 15.88 9.93
CA MET A 48 -2.76 14.56 10.12
C MET A 48 -2.65 13.78 8.82
N LEU A 49 -1.64 12.92 8.72
CA LEU A 49 -1.38 12.07 7.56
C LEU A 49 -1.08 10.66 8.03
N ILE A 50 -1.83 9.68 7.53
CA ILE A 50 -1.51 8.26 7.72
C ILE A 50 -0.63 7.80 6.55
N ILE A 51 0.46 7.13 6.85
CA ILE A 51 1.38 6.59 5.85
C ILE A 51 1.63 5.10 6.10
N ALA A 52 1.28 4.29 5.11
CA ALA A 52 1.52 2.85 5.14
C ALA A 52 2.93 2.51 4.60
N PRO A 53 3.50 1.35 4.99
CA PRO A 53 4.73 0.85 4.39
C PRO A 53 4.72 0.90 2.86
N GLY A 54 5.79 1.43 2.26
CA GLY A 54 5.95 1.56 0.81
C GLY A 54 5.43 2.89 0.23
N GLU A 55 4.56 3.61 0.95
CA GLU A 55 4.03 4.90 0.49
C GLU A 55 5.03 6.04 0.68
N ARG A 56 4.94 7.04 -0.21
CA ARG A 56 5.70 8.29 -0.12
C ARG A 56 4.79 9.49 -0.31
N TYR A 57 5.00 10.54 0.47
CA TYR A 57 4.23 11.78 0.38
C TYR A 57 5.14 13.00 0.44
N ASP A 58 4.87 13.99 -0.39
CA ASP A 58 5.46 15.32 -0.25
C ASP A 58 4.44 16.26 0.39
N VAL A 59 4.81 16.91 1.50
CA VAL A 59 3.99 17.93 2.16
C VAL A 59 4.73 19.27 2.20
N ILE A 60 4.00 20.37 2.11
CA ILE A 60 4.50 21.71 2.39
C ILE A 60 4.09 22.09 3.81
N ILE A 61 5.07 22.48 4.62
CA ILE A 61 4.84 23.06 5.94
C ILE A 61 5.19 24.53 5.84
N THR A 62 4.29 25.39 6.31
CA THR A 62 4.52 26.84 6.39
C THR A 62 4.88 27.21 7.82
N GLY A 63 6.00 27.90 8.00
CA GLY A 63 6.38 28.46 9.29
C GLY A 63 5.30 29.42 9.82
N LEU A 64 5.04 29.35 11.12
CA LEU A 64 4.13 30.24 11.83
C LEU A 64 4.60 31.69 11.68
N GLU A 65 3.64 32.60 11.62
CA GLU A 65 3.93 34.04 11.61
C GLU A 65 4.44 34.54 12.96
N LYS A 66 3.97 33.95 14.06
CA LYS A 66 4.36 34.29 15.43
C LYS A 66 4.52 33.02 16.25
N PRO A 67 5.62 32.28 16.08
CA PRO A 67 5.89 31.10 16.88
C PRO A 67 6.00 31.45 18.38
N GLU A 68 5.13 30.85 19.20
CA GLU A 68 5.14 31.04 20.66
C GLU A 68 6.27 30.28 21.37
N ARG A 69 6.83 29.28 20.68
CA ARG A 69 7.84 28.35 21.15
C ARG A 69 8.97 28.26 20.14
N LYS A 70 10.18 27.92 20.59
CA LYS A 70 11.30 27.65 19.68
C LYS A 70 11.16 26.26 19.04
N GLU A 71 10.66 25.29 19.78
CA GLU A 71 10.59 23.89 19.36
C GLU A 71 9.16 23.33 19.39
N TYR A 72 8.78 22.67 18.29
CA TYR A 72 7.47 22.03 18.13
C TYR A 72 7.64 20.52 17.88
N PRO A 73 6.97 19.65 18.65
CA PRO A 73 7.01 18.20 18.44
C PRO A 73 6.50 17.79 17.05
N ILE A 74 7.21 16.85 16.45
CA ILE A 74 6.74 16.05 15.32
C ILE A 74 6.54 14.65 15.86
N ILE A 75 5.31 14.15 15.78
CA ILE A 75 4.89 12.90 16.38
C ILE A 75 4.51 11.94 15.27
N LEU A 76 5.17 10.78 15.26
CA LEU A 76 4.76 9.61 14.50
C LEU A 76 4.22 8.59 15.48
N GLU A 77 3.03 8.05 15.25
CA GLU A 77 2.44 7.04 16.11
C GLU A 77 1.91 5.84 15.34
N THR A 78 1.95 4.66 15.96
CA THR A 78 1.32 3.46 15.40
C THR A 78 -0.21 3.56 15.46
N MET A 79 -0.87 3.04 14.43
CA MET A 79 -2.33 3.09 14.30
C MET A 79 -3.08 1.98 15.05
N GLU A 80 -2.39 0.92 15.46
CA GLU A 80 -3.01 -0.26 16.07
C GLU A 80 -3.55 0.07 17.47
N HIS A 81 -4.82 -0.27 17.71
CA HIS A 81 -5.47 -0.11 19.03
C HIS A 81 -5.63 -1.42 19.77
N TYR A 82 -5.73 -2.53 19.03
CA TYR A 82 -5.94 -3.85 19.59
C TYR A 82 -4.89 -4.79 19.02
N ASN A 83 -4.35 -5.65 19.87
CA ASN A 83 -3.52 -6.74 19.43
C ASN A 83 -4.38 -7.90 18.86
N LYS A 84 -3.65 -8.91 18.39
CA LYS A 84 -4.13 -10.18 17.86
C LYS A 84 -5.16 -10.92 18.72
N THR A 85 -5.11 -10.70 20.03
CA THR A 85 -5.97 -11.34 21.04
C THR A 85 -7.12 -10.43 21.50
N GLY A 86 -7.30 -9.27 20.87
CA GLY A 86 -8.35 -8.30 21.21
C GLY A 86 -8.03 -7.44 22.43
N TYR A 87 -6.82 -7.50 22.98
CA TYR A 87 -6.41 -6.61 24.07
C TYR A 87 -6.02 -5.26 23.51
N LYS A 88 -6.46 -4.21 24.20
CA LYS A 88 -6.04 -2.85 23.90
C LYS A 88 -4.52 -2.73 24.07
N ILE A 89 -3.86 -2.10 23.11
CA ILE A 89 -2.43 -1.79 23.16
C ILE A 89 -2.24 -0.28 23.11
N GLU A 90 -1.19 0.19 23.79
CA GLU A 90 -0.76 1.56 23.68
C GLU A 90 0.08 1.73 22.41
N PRO A 91 -0.09 2.84 21.68
CA PRO A 91 0.70 3.09 20.48
C PRO A 91 2.17 3.32 20.81
N TYR A 92 3.04 2.93 19.88
CA TYR A 92 4.44 3.33 19.90
C TYR A 92 4.62 4.68 19.23
N TYR A 93 5.53 5.49 19.77
CA TYR A 93 5.79 6.84 19.29
C TYR A 93 7.22 6.99 18.76
N GLY A 94 7.33 7.63 17.59
CA GLY A 94 8.55 8.25 17.10
C GLY A 94 8.46 9.76 17.30
N LEU A 95 9.55 10.37 17.78
CA LEU A 95 9.61 11.80 18.05
C LEU A 95 10.70 12.46 17.21
N ALA A 96 10.34 13.59 16.63
CA ALA A 96 11.28 14.56 16.09
C ALA A 96 10.83 15.98 16.51
N LYS A 97 11.58 16.99 16.10
CA LYS A 97 11.23 18.39 16.37
C LYS A 97 11.41 19.28 15.16
N LEU A 98 10.49 20.22 15.03
CA LEU A 98 10.61 21.43 14.23
C LEU A 98 11.19 22.52 15.13
N VAL A 99 12.19 23.26 14.64
CA VAL A 99 12.92 24.29 15.39
C VAL A 99 12.90 25.58 14.58
N TYR A 100 12.41 26.67 15.18
CA TYR A 100 12.55 28.02 14.62
C TYR A 100 13.94 28.57 14.94
N GLU A 101 14.69 28.95 13.92
CA GLU A 101 16.07 29.43 14.07
C GLU A 101 16.15 30.86 14.57
N ASP A 102 15.17 31.67 14.17
CA ASP A 102 14.97 33.09 14.47
C ASP A 102 14.27 33.35 15.82
N VAL A 103 13.84 32.30 16.52
CA VAL A 103 13.19 32.40 17.83
C VAL A 103 14.15 32.01 18.95
N GLU A 104 14.28 32.86 19.96
CA GLU A 104 15.00 32.51 21.19
C GLU A 104 14.16 31.63 22.11
N ALA A 105 14.77 30.61 22.70
CA ALA A 105 14.09 29.74 23.66
C ALA A 105 13.83 30.52 24.95
N LYS A 106 12.60 30.45 25.47
CA LYS A 106 12.27 31.04 26.77
C LYS A 106 12.98 30.28 27.88
N SER A 107 13.35 30.98 28.96
CA SER A 107 13.98 30.34 30.12
C SER A 107 13.09 29.23 30.69
N GLY A 108 13.62 28.01 30.79
CA GLY A 108 12.88 26.84 31.26
C GLY A 108 11.97 26.17 30.23
N GLU A 109 11.95 26.64 28.98
CA GLU A 109 11.22 26.00 27.90
C GLU A 109 11.78 24.58 27.64
N LYS A 110 10.89 23.58 27.67
CA LYS A 110 11.21 22.19 27.36
C LYS A 110 10.25 21.68 26.30
N LEU A 111 10.78 20.88 25.38
CA LEU A 111 9.94 20.13 24.46
C LEU A 111 9.06 19.16 25.27
N ASN A 112 7.75 19.34 25.19
CA ASN A 112 6.77 18.50 25.87
C ASN A 112 5.78 17.97 24.82
N PRO A 113 6.05 16.79 24.22
CA PRO A 113 5.14 16.17 23.28
C PRO A 113 3.80 15.87 23.94
N ASP A 114 2.72 16.40 23.37
CA ASP A 114 1.38 16.06 23.80
C ASP A 114 0.84 14.88 22.97
N PHE A 115 0.89 13.70 23.57
CA PHE A 115 0.39 12.44 22.99
C PHE A 115 -1.15 12.34 22.98
N LYS A 116 -1.87 13.38 23.44
CA LYS A 116 -3.33 13.51 23.31
C LYS A 116 -3.74 14.25 22.04
N HIS A 117 -2.90 14.31 21.02
CA HIS A 117 -3.21 14.98 19.75
C HIS A 117 -4.50 14.46 19.09
N ARG A 118 -4.88 13.19 19.32
CA ARG A 118 -6.17 12.63 18.88
C ARG A 118 -7.40 13.26 19.53
N THR A 119 -7.25 13.94 20.67
CA THR A 119 -8.34 14.59 21.41
C THR A 119 -8.29 16.11 21.32
N ARG A 120 -7.39 16.70 20.52
CA ARG A 120 -7.37 18.16 20.27
C ARG A 120 -8.49 18.60 19.32
N CYS A 121 -9.02 17.66 18.56
CA CYS A 121 -10.10 17.86 17.62
C CYS A 121 -11.42 17.87 18.38
N SER A 122 -12.30 18.82 18.06
CA SER A 122 -13.63 18.94 18.69
C SER A 122 -14.74 18.82 17.64
N PRO A 123 -16.00 18.60 18.05
CA PRO A 123 -17.13 18.63 17.12
C PRO A 123 -17.25 19.95 16.36
N GLU A 124 -16.85 21.07 16.99
CA GLU A 124 -16.85 22.42 16.40
C GLU A 124 -15.65 22.68 15.49
N SER A 125 -14.54 21.95 15.70
CA SER A 125 -13.31 22.05 14.91
C SER A 125 -12.72 20.65 14.70
N PRO A 126 -13.29 19.85 13.77
CA PRO A 126 -12.81 18.51 13.50
C PRO A 126 -11.46 18.56 12.76
N CYS A 127 -10.57 17.62 13.06
CA CYS A 127 -9.30 17.50 12.35
C CYS A 127 -9.48 16.75 11.04
N LEU A 128 -8.77 17.18 10.00
CA LEU A 128 -8.71 16.47 8.73
C LEU A 128 -7.52 15.50 8.72
N VAL A 129 -7.83 14.21 8.59
CA VAL A 129 -6.87 13.11 8.47
C VAL A 129 -6.83 12.63 7.02
N LEU A 130 -5.63 12.60 6.45
CA LEU A 130 -5.39 12.09 5.10
C LEU A 130 -5.01 10.61 5.10
N ASN A 131 -5.40 9.93 4.02
CA ASN A 131 -5.11 8.53 3.74
C ASN A 131 -5.70 7.55 4.78
N CYS A 132 -6.95 7.81 5.19
CA CYS A 132 -7.64 6.93 6.12
C CYS A 132 -7.79 5.50 5.54
N PRO A 133 -7.38 4.43 6.26
CA PRO A 133 -7.49 3.06 5.75
C PRO A 133 -8.89 2.45 5.93
N PHE A 134 -9.78 3.14 6.65
CA PHE A 134 -11.15 2.73 6.93
C PHE A 134 -12.09 3.94 6.95
N LYS A 135 -13.39 3.69 6.77
CA LYS A 135 -14.40 4.75 6.54
C LYS A 135 -14.76 5.54 7.81
N GLN A 136 -14.62 4.94 8.99
CA GLN A 136 -15.08 5.52 10.25
C GLN A 136 -14.02 5.36 11.33
N PHE A 137 -13.69 6.48 11.98
CA PHE A 137 -12.95 6.52 13.23
C PHE A 137 -13.92 6.60 14.42
N PRO A 138 -13.49 6.21 15.63
CA PRO A 138 -14.25 6.48 16.85
C PRO A 138 -14.70 7.95 16.93
N LYS A 139 -15.98 8.17 17.24
CA LYS A 139 -16.62 9.50 17.18
C LYS A 139 -15.94 10.51 18.10
N GLU A 140 -15.40 10.04 19.21
CA GLU A 140 -14.66 10.82 20.19
C GLU A 140 -13.39 11.48 19.65
N TYR A 141 -12.85 11.02 18.51
CA TYR A 141 -11.69 11.64 17.88
C TYR A 141 -12.04 12.86 17.04
N ASN A 142 -13.32 13.06 16.69
CA ASN A 142 -13.75 14.18 15.84
C ASN A 142 -12.91 14.32 14.56
N PHE A 143 -12.59 13.19 13.91
CA PHE A 143 -11.84 13.17 12.67
C PHE A 143 -12.77 13.23 11.45
N THR A 144 -12.35 14.00 10.46
CA THR A 144 -12.85 13.93 9.09
C THR A 144 -11.78 13.27 8.23
N CYS A 145 -12.19 12.42 7.29
CA CYS A 145 -11.26 11.62 6.50
C CYS A 145 -11.24 12.02 5.03
N LYS A 146 -10.03 12.02 4.48
CA LYS A 146 -9.78 11.87 3.04
C LYS A 146 -9.05 10.56 2.80
N TYR A 147 -9.40 9.89 1.73
CA TYR A 147 -8.87 8.59 1.37
C TYR A 147 -7.89 8.72 0.21
N ALA A 148 -7.10 7.67 -0.07
CA ALA A 148 -6.18 7.70 -1.21
C ALA A 148 -6.87 8.06 -2.55
N ILE A 149 -8.15 7.67 -2.73
CA ILE A 149 -8.96 8.01 -3.91
C ILE A 149 -9.27 9.51 -4.07
N ASP A 150 -9.14 10.28 -2.98
CA ASP A 150 -9.36 11.73 -2.97
C ASP A 150 -8.12 12.53 -3.38
N PHE A 151 -6.96 11.88 -3.51
CA PHE A 151 -5.69 12.54 -3.87
C PHE A 151 -5.60 12.77 -5.37
N LYS A 152 -6.49 13.63 -5.88
CA LYS A 152 -6.66 13.88 -7.30
C LYS A 152 -5.38 14.36 -7.96
N SER A 153 -5.02 13.77 -9.09
CA SER A 153 -3.85 14.20 -9.85
C SER A 153 -4.03 15.64 -10.36
N THR A 154 -2.94 16.40 -10.45
CA THR A 154 -2.98 17.76 -11.03
C THR A 154 -3.29 17.75 -12.51
N ASN A 155 -2.90 16.68 -13.21
CA ASN A 155 -3.09 16.51 -14.64
C ASN A 155 -4.01 15.32 -14.91
N LYS A 156 -4.75 15.40 -16.02
CA LYS A 156 -5.44 14.24 -16.58
C LYS A 156 -4.40 13.25 -17.14
N PRO A 157 -4.69 11.94 -17.16
CA PRO A 157 -3.80 10.98 -17.82
C PRO A 157 -3.66 11.29 -19.30
N ASP A 158 -2.47 11.09 -19.87
CA ASP A 158 -2.29 11.18 -21.32
C ASP A 158 -3.15 10.13 -22.05
N ASP A 159 -3.25 8.94 -21.44
CA ASP A 159 -4.08 7.84 -21.90
C ASP A 159 -5.48 7.89 -21.27
N GLN A 160 -6.41 8.54 -21.98
CA GLN A 160 -7.80 8.68 -21.56
C GLN A 160 -8.56 7.34 -21.55
N GLU A 161 -8.06 6.33 -22.26
CA GLU A 161 -8.70 5.01 -22.30
C GLU A 161 -8.67 4.32 -20.92
N LEU A 162 -7.66 4.65 -20.09
CA LEU A 162 -7.58 4.20 -18.70
C LEU A 162 -8.71 4.72 -17.82
N LEU A 163 -9.43 5.77 -18.23
CA LEU A 163 -10.52 6.35 -17.45
C LEU A 163 -11.91 6.03 -18.02
N LEU A 164 -12.00 5.16 -19.03
CA LEU A 164 -13.29 4.74 -19.59
C LEU A 164 -14.13 4.01 -18.53
N ASN A 165 -15.37 4.46 -18.39
CA ASN A 165 -16.42 3.84 -17.56
C ASN A 165 -17.60 3.31 -18.38
N SER A 166 -17.61 3.59 -19.68
CA SER A 166 -18.67 3.26 -20.63
C SER A 166 -18.07 3.14 -22.03
N GLY A 167 -18.71 2.36 -22.90
CA GLY A 167 -18.18 2.05 -24.23
C GLY A 167 -17.30 0.80 -24.28
N GLU A 168 -16.69 0.56 -25.44
CA GLU A 168 -15.73 -0.52 -25.66
C GLU A 168 -14.31 0.03 -25.64
N PHE A 169 -13.39 -0.72 -25.05
CA PHE A 169 -11.96 -0.43 -25.13
C PHE A 169 -11.50 -0.70 -26.57
N GLN A 170 -10.77 0.25 -27.15
CA GLN A 170 -10.10 0.08 -28.44
C GLN A 170 -8.89 -0.84 -28.30
N SER A 171 -8.18 -0.72 -27.17
CA SER A 171 -7.12 -1.62 -26.77
C SER A 171 -7.69 -2.91 -26.18
N LYS A 172 -6.89 -3.98 -26.19
CA LYS A 172 -7.21 -5.17 -25.42
C LYS A 172 -7.39 -4.79 -23.94
N PHE A 173 -8.52 -5.20 -23.37
CA PHE A 173 -8.86 -5.00 -21.96
C PHE A 173 -8.79 -6.33 -21.22
N ASP A 174 -8.09 -6.34 -20.10
CA ASP A 174 -7.85 -7.54 -19.30
C ASP A 174 -8.26 -7.28 -17.84
N GLU A 175 -9.32 -7.97 -17.39
CA GLU A 175 -9.94 -7.75 -16.08
C GLU A 175 -9.64 -8.92 -15.15
N HIS A 176 -9.05 -8.62 -13.99
CA HIS A 176 -8.69 -9.61 -12.98
C HIS A 176 -9.24 -9.23 -11.62
N PHE A 177 -9.60 -10.27 -10.86
CA PHE A 177 -10.06 -10.17 -9.48
C PHE A 177 -9.09 -10.93 -8.59
N ILE A 178 -8.58 -10.26 -7.56
CA ILE A 178 -7.56 -10.78 -6.66
C ILE A 178 -8.02 -10.57 -5.22
N ASN A 179 -8.44 -11.66 -4.57
CA ASN A 179 -8.65 -11.65 -3.13
C ASN A 179 -7.29 -11.64 -2.43
N THR A 180 -7.16 -10.78 -1.44
CA THR A 180 -5.97 -10.56 -0.62
C THR A 180 -6.20 -11.01 0.83
N HIS A 181 -7.36 -11.59 1.09
CA HIS A 181 -7.76 -12.07 2.39
C HIS A 181 -7.21 -13.47 2.70
N TYR A 182 -7.19 -13.81 3.99
CA TYR A 182 -6.75 -15.07 4.59
C TYR A 182 -5.22 -15.23 4.70
N ASP A 183 -4.68 -15.36 5.93
CA ASP A 183 -3.26 -15.69 6.29
C ASP A 183 -2.20 -15.54 5.16
N SER A 184 -2.14 -14.39 4.48
CA SER A 184 -1.20 -14.10 3.38
C SER A 184 -1.42 -14.85 2.04
N HIS A 185 -2.65 -15.26 1.73
CA HIS A 185 -3.01 -15.85 0.44
C HIS A 185 -3.40 -14.78 -0.58
N MET A 186 -3.25 -15.11 -1.86
CA MET A 186 -3.74 -14.36 -3.00
C MET A 186 -4.60 -15.30 -3.85
N ASN A 187 -5.92 -15.11 -3.87
CA ASN A 187 -6.88 -16.05 -4.48
C ASN A 187 -6.75 -17.50 -3.98
N GLY A 188 -6.49 -17.70 -2.69
CA GLY A 188 -6.30 -19.03 -2.08
C GLY A 188 -4.92 -19.65 -2.32
N TRP A 189 -3.97 -18.93 -2.94
CA TRP A 189 -2.60 -19.40 -3.14
C TRP A 189 -1.61 -18.64 -2.24
N MET A 190 -0.61 -19.35 -1.70
CA MET A 190 0.55 -18.71 -1.08
C MET A 190 1.68 -18.62 -2.08
N TYR A 191 2.20 -17.41 -2.29
CA TYR A 191 3.26 -17.19 -3.25
C TYR A 191 4.57 -17.85 -2.81
N LYS A 192 5.10 -18.67 -3.70
CA LYS A 192 6.45 -19.22 -3.60
C LYS A 192 7.30 -18.66 -4.72
N ALA A 193 8.29 -17.86 -4.35
CA ALA A 193 9.25 -17.32 -5.29
C ALA A 193 9.94 -18.46 -6.07
N PRO A 194 10.17 -18.29 -7.38
CA PRO A 194 10.88 -19.28 -8.16
C PRO A 194 12.32 -19.37 -7.69
N ARG A 195 12.90 -20.57 -7.73
CA ARG A 195 14.30 -20.80 -7.33
C ARG A 195 15.29 -20.16 -8.28
N GLY A 196 14.89 -19.84 -9.52
CA GLY A 196 15.70 -19.20 -10.54
C GLY A 196 14.98 -17.99 -11.13
N MET A 197 15.70 -17.17 -11.90
CA MET A 197 15.07 -16.06 -12.61
C MET A 197 14.21 -16.61 -13.76
N PRO A 198 12.88 -16.32 -13.80
CA PRO A 198 11.98 -16.85 -14.83
C PRO A 198 12.44 -16.59 -16.28
N TYR A 199 13.12 -15.46 -16.52
CA TYR A 199 13.65 -15.09 -17.84
C TYR A 199 14.47 -16.22 -18.49
N PHE A 200 15.42 -16.82 -17.78
CA PHE A 200 16.31 -17.85 -18.35
C PHE A 200 15.63 -19.20 -18.58
N HIS A 201 14.48 -19.41 -17.96
CA HIS A 201 13.73 -20.66 -18.05
C HIS A 201 12.61 -20.62 -19.09
N LYS A 202 12.26 -19.44 -19.62
CA LYS A 202 11.24 -19.25 -20.66
C LYS A 202 9.93 -19.95 -20.29
N GLN A 203 9.54 -20.98 -21.06
CA GLN A 203 8.34 -21.80 -20.81
C GLN A 203 8.59 -22.96 -19.83
N ASN A 204 9.84 -23.28 -19.52
CA ASN A 204 10.24 -24.39 -18.63
C ASN A 204 10.25 -23.96 -17.14
N LEU A 205 9.29 -23.15 -16.70
CA LEU A 205 9.22 -22.63 -15.32
C LEU A 205 9.13 -23.75 -14.28
N ASP A 206 8.59 -24.90 -14.67
CA ASP A 206 8.50 -26.10 -13.83
C ASP A 206 9.85 -26.61 -13.30
N THR A 207 10.96 -26.21 -13.92
CA THR A 207 12.32 -26.55 -13.47
C THR A 207 12.77 -25.74 -12.25
N ILE A 208 12.15 -24.60 -11.99
CA ILE A 208 12.51 -23.66 -10.91
C ILE A 208 11.38 -23.39 -9.95
N THR A 209 10.15 -23.76 -10.29
CA THR A 209 8.99 -23.49 -9.45
C THR A 209 7.86 -24.49 -9.67
N LYS A 210 6.86 -24.42 -8.79
CA LYS A 210 5.63 -25.22 -8.82
C LYS A 210 4.50 -24.36 -9.38
N SER A 211 3.90 -24.79 -10.48
CA SER A 211 2.65 -24.19 -11.00
C SER A 211 1.49 -24.39 -10.02
N CYS A 212 0.60 -23.41 -9.90
CA CYS A 212 -0.59 -23.48 -9.06
C CYS A 212 -1.59 -24.54 -9.54
N ASP A 213 -1.63 -24.87 -10.84
CA ASP A 213 -2.48 -25.96 -11.36
C ASP A 213 -2.06 -27.34 -10.82
N ARG A 214 -0.79 -27.48 -10.45
CA ARG A 214 -0.23 -28.69 -9.83
C ARG A 214 -0.30 -28.64 -8.31
N SER A 215 -0.73 -27.52 -7.73
CA SER A 215 -0.95 -27.40 -6.30
C SER A 215 -2.30 -27.98 -5.94
N LYS A 216 -2.27 -29.04 -5.12
CA LYS A 216 -3.46 -29.60 -4.49
C LYS A 216 -3.81 -28.76 -3.27
N CYS A 217 -4.12 -27.48 -3.45
CA CYS A 217 -4.73 -26.71 -2.36
C CYS A 217 -6.21 -27.14 -2.32
N PRO A 218 -6.68 -27.84 -1.27
CA PRO A 218 -8.08 -28.19 -1.19
C PRO A 218 -9.00 -26.99 -1.44
N PRO A 219 -10.14 -27.19 -2.11
CA PRO A 219 -11.20 -26.19 -2.11
C PRO A 219 -11.49 -25.83 -0.64
N ASP A 220 -11.49 -24.55 -0.32
CA ASP A 220 -11.76 -24.03 1.03
C ASP A 220 -10.67 -24.32 2.10
N SER A 221 -9.46 -24.76 1.72
CA SER A 221 -8.33 -24.85 2.65
C SER A 221 -7.33 -23.72 2.44
N ASP A 222 -7.68 -22.50 2.83
CA ASP A 222 -6.67 -21.46 2.91
C ASP A 222 -5.71 -21.66 4.11
N ASN A 223 -5.58 -22.86 4.70
CA ASN A 223 -4.75 -23.05 5.89
C ASN A 223 -3.28 -22.65 5.63
N ARG A 224 -2.79 -21.64 6.37
CA ARG A 224 -1.39 -21.16 6.27
C ARG A 224 -0.31 -22.21 6.53
N PHE A 225 -0.69 -23.31 7.16
CA PHE A 225 0.18 -24.44 7.45
C PHE A 225 0.08 -25.54 6.39
N ASP A 226 -0.76 -25.37 5.35
CA ASP A 226 -0.85 -26.31 4.25
C ASP A 226 0.22 -26.01 3.20
N ASP A 227 1.30 -26.80 3.25
CA ASP A 227 2.40 -26.74 2.30
C ASP A 227 1.96 -26.98 0.84
N ASN A 228 0.75 -27.51 0.61
CA ASN A 228 0.24 -27.75 -0.74
C ASN A 228 -0.20 -26.47 -1.46
N CYS A 229 -0.59 -25.42 -0.73
CA CYS A 229 -1.09 -24.15 -1.28
C CYS A 229 0.02 -23.21 -1.77
N PHE A 230 1.29 -23.55 -1.52
CA PHE A 230 2.43 -22.79 -2.05
C PHE A 230 2.66 -23.06 -3.54
N CYS A 231 2.66 -22.01 -4.35
CA CYS A 231 2.99 -22.06 -5.78
C CYS A 231 3.47 -20.70 -6.31
N PHE A 232 4.02 -20.68 -7.52
CA PHE A 232 4.32 -19.44 -8.23
C PHE A 232 3.07 -18.93 -8.95
N PHE A 233 2.20 -18.29 -8.16
CA PHE A 233 1.00 -17.64 -8.68
C PHE A 233 1.39 -16.42 -9.51
N HIS A 234 1.01 -16.44 -10.79
CA HIS A 234 1.26 -15.35 -11.72
C HIS A 234 0.13 -15.18 -12.73
N LEU A 235 0.02 -13.97 -13.28
CA LEU A 235 -0.88 -13.62 -14.37
C LEU A 235 -0.06 -13.37 -15.65
N ASN A 236 -0.55 -13.84 -16.79
CA ASN A 236 0.03 -13.52 -18.08
C ASN A 236 -0.71 -12.34 -18.69
N ILE A 237 0.02 -11.27 -18.97
CA ILE A 237 -0.49 -9.98 -19.42
C ILE A 237 0.12 -9.67 -20.78
N GLU A 238 -0.74 -9.36 -21.75
CA GLU A 238 -0.27 -8.97 -23.08
C GLU A 238 0.33 -7.55 -23.06
N LEU A 239 1.46 -7.37 -23.74
CA LEU A 239 2.09 -6.06 -23.85
C LEU A 239 1.17 -5.08 -24.59
N GLY A 240 0.95 -3.91 -24.02
CA GLY A 240 0.11 -2.83 -24.54
C GLY A 240 -1.36 -2.89 -24.09
N SER A 241 -1.80 -3.98 -23.45
CA SER A 241 -3.18 -4.09 -22.94
C SER A 241 -3.44 -3.12 -21.79
N ILE A 242 -4.71 -2.78 -21.62
CA ILE A 242 -5.22 -2.15 -20.41
C ILE A 242 -5.55 -3.24 -19.41
N VAL A 243 -4.92 -3.20 -18.25
CA VAL A 243 -5.15 -4.16 -17.16
C VAL A 243 -5.93 -3.48 -16.06
N GLN A 244 -7.07 -4.08 -15.68
CA GLN A 244 -7.81 -3.71 -14.49
C GLN A 244 -7.64 -4.79 -13.44
N LEU A 245 -7.14 -4.42 -12.26
CA LEU A 245 -7.11 -5.29 -11.10
C LEU A 245 -8.12 -4.80 -10.06
N THR A 246 -9.09 -5.65 -9.75
CA THR A 246 -9.98 -5.47 -8.59
C THR A 246 -9.38 -6.27 -7.44
N LEU A 247 -8.76 -5.56 -6.50
CA LEU A 247 -8.14 -6.14 -5.31
C LEU A 247 -9.09 -5.98 -4.14
N TYR A 248 -9.43 -7.08 -3.46
CA TYR A 248 -10.39 -7.06 -2.37
C TYR A 248 -9.88 -7.87 -1.18
N ASN A 249 -10.42 -7.58 0.00
CA ASN A 249 -10.02 -8.21 1.25
C ASN A 249 -11.29 -8.70 1.96
N MET A 250 -11.83 -9.82 1.48
CA MET A 250 -13.09 -10.39 1.95
C MET A 250 -12.96 -11.89 2.20
N GLY A 251 -13.74 -12.39 3.16
CA GLY A 251 -13.75 -13.77 3.62
C GLY A 251 -13.74 -13.85 5.15
N TYR A 252 -13.92 -15.04 5.68
CA TYR A 252 -13.85 -15.37 7.11
C TYR A 252 -12.71 -16.37 7.29
N GLY A 253 -11.55 -15.93 7.78
CA GLY A 253 -10.43 -16.83 8.00
C GLY A 253 -9.21 -16.22 8.69
N GLY A 254 -8.40 -17.08 9.32
CA GLY A 254 -7.13 -16.73 9.95
C GLY A 254 -7.26 -16.14 11.36
N GLY A 255 -7.88 -16.83 12.33
CA GLY A 255 -7.79 -16.55 13.78
C GLY A 255 -8.26 -15.17 14.29
N TYR A 256 -8.52 -14.21 13.40
CA TYR A 256 -8.91 -12.84 13.69
C TYR A 256 -10.32 -12.63 13.16
N THR A 257 -11.24 -12.28 14.04
CA THR A 257 -12.59 -11.83 13.65
C THR A 257 -12.56 -10.50 12.89
N ASN A 258 -11.42 -9.80 12.87
CA ASN A 258 -11.31 -8.39 12.48
C ASN A 258 -10.27 -8.08 11.38
N GLY A 259 -9.65 -9.09 10.73
CA GLY A 259 -8.74 -8.93 9.58
C GLY A 259 -7.66 -7.84 9.71
N TYR A 260 -6.98 -7.51 8.61
CA TYR A 260 -6.00 -6.41 8.56
C TYR A 260 -6.14 -5.67 7.24
N ALA A 261 -5.95 -4.35 7.20
CA ALA A 261 -5.91 -3.62 5.93
C ALA A 261 -4.52 -3.79 5.29
N HIS A 262 -4.45 -3.98 3.97
CA HIS A 262 -3.20 -4.38 3.33
C HIS A 262 -2.66 -3.27 2.42
N PRO A 263 -1.47 -2.69 2.69
CA PRO A 263 -0.79 -1.86 1.70
C PRO A 263 -0.36 -2.77 0.56
N PHE A 264 -0.97 -2.62 -0.61
CA PHE A 264 -0.62 -3.37 -1.81
C PHE A 264 0.32 -2.53 -2.67
N HIS A 265 1.43 -3.13 -3.06
CA HIS A 265 2.42 -2.53 -3.95
C HIS A 265 2.55 -3.34 -5.24
N LEU A 266 2.62 -2.64 -6.37
CA LEU A 266 2.84 -3.23 -7.69
C LEU A 266 4.15 -2.69 -8.28
N HIS A 267 5.07 -3.59 -8.61
CA HIS A 267 6.31 -3.25 -9.30
C HIS A 267 6.05 -2.98 -10.79
N GLY A 268 7.02 -2.35 -11.44
CA GLY A 268 7.06 -2.20 -12.90
C GLY A 268 6.19 -1.08 -13.48
N THR A 269 5.23 -0.56 -12.71
CA THR A 269 4.34 0.54 -13.15
C THR A 269 3.76 1.33 -11.97
N HIS A 270 3.34 2.57 -12.25
CA HIS A 270 2.28 3.22 -11.47
C HIS A 270 0.92 2.83 -12.03
N PHE A 271 -0.14 2.95 -11.22
CA PHE A 271 -1.52 2.66 -11.59
C PHE A 271 -2.46 3.79 -11.20
N HIS A 272 -3.55 3.91 -11.94
CA HIS A 272 -4.68 4.78 -11.61
C HIS A 272 -5.57 4.09 -10.59
N LEU A 273 -5.81 4.72 -9.45
CA LEU A 273 -6.79 4.26 -8.47
C LEU A 273 -8.17 4.79 -8.89
N LEU A 274 -9.05 3.89 -9.36
CA LEU A 274 -10.31 4.26 -9.99
C LEU A 274 -11.49 4.29 -9.01
N LYS A 275 -11.52 3.32 -8.08
CA LYS A 275 -12.58 3.18 -7.08
C LYS A 275 -12.03 2.55 -5.81
N MET A 276 -12.62 2.91 -4.67
CA MET A 276 -12.38 2.30 -3.38
C MET A 276 -13.74 2.04 -2.73
N GLY A 277 -14.03 0.78 -2.44
CA GLY A 277 -15.25 0.33 -1.78
C GLY A 277 -14.98 -0.07 -0.35
N PHE A 278 -15.70 0.54 0.59
CA PHE A 278 -15.58 0.23 2.01
C PHE A 278 -16.69 -0.71 2.48
N PRO A 279 -16.46 -1.47 3.56
CA PRO A 279 -17.51 -2.23 4.22
C PRO A 279 -18.45 -1.36 5.06
N GLU A 280 -19.43 -2.01 5.69
CA GLU A 280 -20.23 -1.44 6.78
C GLU A 280 -19.62 -1.76 8.15
N TYR A 281 -19.69 -0.79 9.06
CA TYR A 281 -19.19 -0.89 10.43
C TYR A 281 -20.36 -0.84 11.42
N ASN A 282 -20.20 -1.46 12.59
CA ASN A 282 -21.15 -1.34 13.69
C ASN A 282 -20.86 -0.08 14.54
N GLU A 283 -21.65 0.15 15.58
CA GLU A 283 -21.50 1.31 16.47
C GLU A 283 -20.17 1.35 17.24
N THR A 284 -19.49 0.20 17.36
CA THR A 284 -18.17 0.06 17.99
C THR A 284 -17.02 0.10 16.98
N ASN A 285 -17.28 0.50 15.73
CA ASN A 285 -16.32 0.59 14.61
C ASN A 285 -15.68 -0.74 14.19
N PHE A 286 -16.27 -1.87 14.56
CA PHE A 286 -15.88 -3.17 14.02
C PHE A 286 -16.62 -3.47 12.72
N LEU A 287 -16.01 -4.29 11.87
CA LEU A 287 -16.62 -4.77 10.64
C LEU A 287 -17.97 -5.43 10.95
N LYS A 288 -19.06 -4.89 10.41
CA LYS A 288 -20.41 -5.47 10.50
C LYS A 288 -20.69 -6.36 9.30
N GLN A 289 -20.35 -5.86 8.11
CA GLN A 289 -20.60 -6.54 6.85
C GLN A 289 -19.57 -6.08 5.82
N SER A 290 -18.97 -7.04 5.10
CA SER A 290 -18.13 -6.71 3.93
C SER A 290 -18.90 -5.89 2.90
N ASN A 291 -18.18 -5.19 2.04
CA ASN A 291 -18.77 -4.46 0.93
C ASN A 291 -19.59 -5.41 0.03
N GLN A 292 -20.67 -4.88 -0.53
CA GLN A 292 -21.70 -5.64 -1.23
C GLN A 292 -21.59 -5.60 -2.76
N ASP A 293 -20.52 -5.02 -3.31
CA ASP A 293 -20.31 -4.94 -4.75
C ASP A 293 -19.69 -6.23 -5.32
N ILE A 294 -18.95 -6.98 -4.49
CA ILE A 294 -18.35 -8.26 -4.86
C ILE A 294 -19.29 -9.40 -4.47
N ASP A 295 -19.41 -10.39 -5.34
CA ASP A 295 -20.13 -11.63 -5.08
C ASP A 295 -19.15 -12.74 -4.70
N CYS A 296 -19.21 -13.15 -3.42
CA CYS A 296 -18.42 -14.25 -2.87
C CYS A 296 -19.12 -15.62 -3.05
N ASN A 297 -20.28 -15.67 -3.70
CA ASN A 297 -21.10 -16.88 -3.92
C ASN A 297 -21.35 -17.71 -2.65
N HIS A 298 -21.55 -17.04 -1.51
CA HIS A 298 -21.72 -17.64 -0.19
C HIS A 298 -20.56 -18.53 0.30
N THR A 299 -19.39 -18.50 -0.36
CA THR A 299 -18.18 -19.16 0.14
C THR A 299 -17.64 -18.39 1.35
N SER A 300 -17.14 -19.11 2.35
CA SER A 300 -16.48 -18.49 3.51
C SER A 300 -15.23 -17.73 3.12
N HIS A 301 -14.57 -18.09 2.03
CA HIS A 301 -13.25 -17.59 1.63
C HIS A 301 -13.30 -16.44 0.62
N CYS A 302 -14.41 -16.28 -0.11
CA CYS A 302 -14.56 -15.28 -1.18
C CYS A 302 -13.49 -15.37 -2.29
N ASN A 303 -12.99 -16.58 -2.57
CA ASN A 303 -12.03 -16.79 -3.66
C ASN A 303 -12.70 -16.86 -5.05
N GLU A 304 -14.04 -16.91 -5.11
CA GLU A 304 -14.82 -16.81 -6.33
C GLU A 304 -15.04 -15.33 -6.72
N LYS A 305 -14.98 -15.05 -8.02
CA LYS A 305 -14.49 -13.76 -8.55
C LYS A 305 -15.45 -13.13 -9.54
N GLN A 306 -16.34 -12.28 -9.06
CA GLN A 306 -17.05 -11.34 -9.93
C GLN A 306 -17.70 -10.20 -9.16
N TRP A 307 -18.00 -9.13 -9.91
CA TRP A 307 -18.99 -8.16 -9.47
C TRP A 307 -20.32 -8.87 -9.24
N ARG A 308 -20.99 -8.52 -8.14
CA ARG A 308 -22.36 -8.95 -7.87
C ARG A 308 -23.31 -8.52 -8.97
N ASN A 309 -23.10 -7.32 -9.50
CA ASN A 309 -23.78 -6.89 -10.70
C ASN A 309 -22.89 -7.18 -11.92
N SER A 310 -23.23 -8.23 -12.67
CA SER A 310 -22.47 -8.64 -13.85
C SER A 310 -22.37 -7.55 -14.93
N THR A 311 -23.26 -6.54 -14.91
CA THR A 311 -23.18 -5.40 -15.84
C THR A 311 -21.93 -4.53 -15.64
N TRP A 312 -21.25 -4.65 -14.49
CA TRP A 312 -20.02 -3.91 -14.17
C TRP A 312 -18.77 -4.56 -14.77
N LEU A 313 -18.88 -5.80 -15.26
CA LEU A 313 -17.81 -6.50 -15.95
C LEU A 313 -17.38 -5.74 -17.21
N ASN A 314 -16.15 -6.00 -17.65
CA ASN A 314 -15.53 -5.35 -18.79
C ASN A 314 -15.34 -3.83 -18.54
N GLY A 315 -14.92 -3.47 -17.32
CA GLY A 315 -14.52 -2.10 -16.98
C GLY A 315 -15.67 -1.12 -16.77
N ARG A 316 -16.93 -1.58 -16.76
CA ARG A 316 -18.14 -0.77 -16.58
C ARG A 316 -18.48 -0.51 -15.10
N VAL A 317 -17.45 -0.37 -14.27
CA VAL A 317 -17.59 -0.13 -12.84
C VAL A 317 -18.21 1.26 -12.63
N PRO A 318 -19.31 1.38 -11.89
CA PRO A 318 -19.96 2.67 -11.69
C PRO A 318 -19.19 3.53 -10.71
N GLU A 319 -19.36 4.85 -10.87
CA GLU A 319 -18.75 5.87 -10.01
C GLU A 319 -17.23 5.74 -9.91
N ILE A 320 -16.58 5.22 -10.95
CA ILE A 320 -15.13 5.42 -11.09
C ILE A 320 -14.88 6.90 -11.36
N ASP A 321 -13.74 7.39 -10.90
CA ASP A 321 -13.27 8.71 -11.28
C ASP A 321 -12.78 8.69 -12.73
N THR A 322 -13.44 9.50 -13.57
CA THR A 322 -13.18 9.61 -15.01
C THR A 322 -12.42 10.87 -15.40
N ILE A 323 -11.96 11.66 -14.43
CA ILE A 323 -11.37 12.98 -14.68
C ILE A 323 -9.90 12.98 -14.27
N ASN A 324 -9.59 12.78 -12.99
CA ASN A 324 -8.25 12.99 -12.45
C ASN A 324 -7.95 12.06 -11.26
N THR A 325 -7.91 10.77 -11.55
CA THR A 325 -7.59 9.72 -10.59
C THR A 325 -6.21 9.91 -9.97
N PRO A 326 -6.02 9.49 -8.69
CA PRO A 326 -4.70 9.37 -8.11
C PRO A 326 -3.87 8.35 -8.87
N VAL A 327 -2.61 8.69 -9.13
CA VAL A 327 -1.62 7.76 -9.70
C VAL A 327 -0.68 7.33 -8.58
N ARG A 328 -0.66 6.02 -8.30
CA ARG A 328 0.01 5.42 -7.14
C ARG A 328 0.81 4.20 -7.56
N ASP A 329 1.74 3.77 -6.72
CA ASP A 329 2.32 2.42 -6.83
C ASP A 329 2.03 1.59 -5.57
N THR A 330 1.59 2.25 -4.50
CA THR A 330 1.20 1.63 -3.24
C THR A 330 -0.13 2.20 -2.77
N VAL A 331 -1.05 1.35 -2.36
CA VAL A 331 -2.36 1.76 -1.85
C VAL A 331 -2.91 0.75 -0.85
N MET A 332 -3.58 1.24 0.18
CA MET A 332 -4.28 0.41 1.14
C MET A 332 -5.51 -0.26 0.53
N ILE A 333 -5.61 -1.58 0.66
CA ILE A 333 -6.83 -2.35 0.44
C ILE A 333 -7.60 -2.38 1.76
N PRO A 334 -8.80 -1.76 1.84
CA PRO A 334 -9.59 -1.75 3.07
C PRO A 334 -10.01 -3.17 3.46
N MET A 335 -9.97 -3.48 4.75
CA MET A 335 -10.53 -4.73 5.27
C MET A 335 -12.03 -4.78 5.01
N GLY A 336 -12.55 -5.92 4.55
CA GLY A 336 -13.94 -6.08 4.12
C GLY A 336 -14.30 -5.27 2.87
N GLY A 337 -13.33 -4.61 2.24
CA GLY A 337 -13.54 -3.72 1.11
C GLY A 337 -12.75 -4.14 -0.12
N TYR A 338 -12.65 -3.22 -1.08
CA TYR A 338 -11.90 -3.41 -2.31
C TYR A 338 -11.36 -2.10 -2.88
N ILE A 339 -10.44 -2.23 -3.82
CA ILE A 339 -9.99 -1.17 -4.71
C ILE A 339 -10.06 -1.66 -6.16
N VAL A 340 -10.24 -0.72 -7.08
CA VAL A 340 -10.10 -0.95 -8.52
C VAL A 340 -8.95 -0.10 -9.00
N ILE A 341 -7.92 -0.74 -9.54
CA ILE A 341 -6.77 -0.08 -10.15
C ILE A 341 -6.67 -0.41 -11.62
N ARG A 342 -6.14 0.52 -12.42
CA ARG A 342 -5.95 0.32 -13.86
C ARG A 342 -4.63 0.91 -14.32
N PHE A 343 -3.95 0.19 -15.21
CA PHE A 343 -2.72 0.64 -15.84
C PHE A 343 -2.60 0.05 -17.26
N ARG A 344 -1.75 0.64 -18.09
CA ARG A 344 -1.38 0.07 -19.37
C ARG A 344 -0.08 -0.71 -19.23
N ALA A 345 -0.09 -1.96 -19.65
CA ALA A 345 1.05 -2.86 -19.54
C ALA A 345 2.10 -2.54 -20.61
N THR A 346 2.92 -1.50 -20.40
CA THR A 346 3.88 -1.00 -21.42
C THR A 346 5.34 -1.39 -21.17
N ASN A 347 5.64 -2.02 -20.03
CA ASN A 347 7.01 -2.33 -19.61
C ASN A 347 7.24 -3.86 -19.56
N PRO A 348 7.69 -4.51 -20.64
CA PRO A 348 7.76 -5.97 -20.72
C PRO A 348 8.72 -6.54 -19.67
N GLY A 349 8.27 -7.56 -18.94
CA GLY A 349 9.07 -8.20 -17.89
C GLY A 349 8.24 -8.97 -16.88
N TRP A 350 8.92 -9.47 -15.84
CA TRP A 350 8.30 -10.08 -14.68
C TRP A 350 8.21 -9.04 -13.55
N TRP A 351 6.99 -8.72 -13.13
CA TRP A 351 6.74 -7.75 -12.07
C TRP A 351 6.23 -8.45 -10.82
N TYR A 352 6.70 -8.00 -9.67
CA TYR A 352 6.25 -8.49 -8.38
C TYR A 352 5.10 -7.63 -7.85
N ALA A 353 4.04 -8.26 -7.37
CA ALA A 353 2.88 -7.60 -6.78
C ALA A 353 2.66 -8.19 -5.38
N HIS A 354 2.66 -7.38 -4.33
CA HIS A 354 2.67 -7.92 -2.97
C HIS A 354 2.11 -6.96 -1.92
N CYS A 355 1.77 -7.53 -0.76
CA CYS A 355 1.56 -6.72 0.43
C CYS A 355 2.90 -6.14 0.92
N HIS A 356 2.92 -4.87 1.29
CA HIS A 356 4.11 -4.17 1.77
C HIS A 356 4.29 -4.30 3.30
N LEU A 357 3.53 -5.19 3.95
CA LEU A 357 3.83 -5.67 5.28
C LEU A 357 4.78 -6.86 5.17
N MET A 358 5.98 -6.71 5.69
CA MET A 358 7.08 -7.68 5.53
C MET A 358 6.66 -9.09 5.96
N LEU A 359 5.93 -9.23 7.06
CA LEU A 359 5.45 -10.54 7.53
C LEU A 359 4.48 -11.20 6.54
N HIS A 360 3.58 -10.43 5.93
CA HIS A 360 2.63 -10.98 4.96
C HIS A 360 3.32 -11.29 3.64
N GLN A 361 4.24 -10.41 3.20
CA GLN A 361 5.07 -10.64 2.04
C GLN A 361 5.86 -11.96 2.18
N MET A 362 6.53 -12.16 3.32
CA MET A 362 7.32 -13.38 3.58
C MET A 362 6.45 -14.63 3.67
N ALA A 363 5.22 -14.50 4.20
CA ALA A 363 4.28 -15.62 4.29
C ALA A 363 3.65 -16.01 2.94
N GLY A 364 3.76 -15.15 1.91
CA GLY A 364 3.31 -15.48 0.55
C GLY A 364 2.22 -14.57 -0.01
N MET A 365 1.96 -13.41 0.60
CA MET A 365 0.93 -12.46 0.15
C MET A 365 1.38 -11.68 -1.08
N ALA A 366 1.51 -12.40 -2.19
CA ALA A 366 2.05 -11.88 -3.42
C ALA A 366 1.60 -12.67 -4.65
N PHE A 367 1.88 -12.12 -5.82
CA PHE A 367 1.83 -12.80 -7.10
C PHE A 367 2.78 -12.08 -8.08
N ALA A 368 3.01 -12.69 -9.23
CA ALA A 368 3.77 -12.06 -10.30
C ALA A 368 2.87 -11.69 -11.49
N LEU A 369 3.26 -10.66 -12.24
CA LEU A 369 2.72 -10.39 -13.56
C LEU A 369 3.82 -10.66 -14.58
N ARG A 370 3.54 -11.51 -15.57
CA ARG A 370 4.36 -11.65 -16.76
C ARG A 370 3.79 -10.72 -17.82
N VAL A 371 4.45 -9.59 -18.06
CA VAL A 371 4.05 -8.60 -19.06
C VAL A 371 4.81 -8.84 -20.35
N GLY A 372 4.08 -9.17 -21.42
CA GLY A 372 4.64 -9.48 -22.73
C GLY A 372 5.27 -10.86 -22.85
N GLU A 373 5.68 -11.17 -24.08
CA GLU A 373 6.41 -12.37 -24.44
C GLU A 373 7.91 -12.26 -24.13
N HIS A 374 8.57 -13.40 -24.03
CA HIS A 374 9.97 -13.47 -23.64
C HIS A 374 10.89 -12.65 -24.57
N GLU A 375 10.61 -12.68 -25.87
CA GLU A 375 11.36 -11.94 -26.90
C GLU A 375 11.17 -10.42 -26.79
N GLN A 376 10.11 -9.96 -26.12
CA GLN A 376 9.85 -8.55 -25.87
C GLN A 376 10.53 -8.05 -24.59
N MET A 377 10.95 -8.95 -23.70
CA MET A 377 11.59 -8.60 -22.44
C MET A 377 13.05 -8.19 -22.64
N PRO A 378 13.54 -7.18 -21.89
CA PRO A 378 14.94 -6.81 -21.95
C PRO A 378 15.83 -7.99 -21.53
N ILE A 379 16.92 -8.18 -22.27
CA ILE A 379 17.92 -9.19 -21.95
C ILE A 379 18.62 -8.79 -20.64
N PRO A 380 18.70 -9.68 -19.62
CA PRO A 380 19.46 -9.41 -18.41
C PRO A 380 20.92 -9.05 -18.75
N PRO A 381 21.56 -8.14 -17.99
CA PRO A 381 22.94 -7.76 -18.23
C PRO A 381 23.92 -8.95 -18.17
N ASP A 382 25.07 -8.81 -18.83
CA ASP A 382 26.15 -9.80 -18.73
C ASP A 382 26.55 -10.02 -17.26
N GLY A 383 26.73 -11.29 -16.88
CA GLY A 383 27.06 -11.68 -15.51
C GLY A 383 25.87 -11.69 -14.54
N PHE A 384 24.65 -11.36 -14.99
CA PHE A 384 23.46 -11.57 -14.18
C PHE A 384 23.24 -13.08 -13.93
N PRO A 385 22.98 -13.53 -12.69
CA PRO A 385 22.92 -14.97 -12.37
C PRO A 385 21.83 -15.71 -13.16
N GLY A 386 22.25 -16.58 -14.08
CA GLY A 386 21.39 -17.41 -14.93
C GLY A 386 20.80 -18.65 -14.26
N SER A 387 21.53 -19.16 -13.26
CA SER A 387 21.16 -20.31 -12.46
C SER A 387 21.41 -19.98 -10.99
N CYS A 388 20.44 -20.27 -10.14
CA CYS A 388 20.64 -20.18 -8.70
C CYS A 388 21.23 -21.50 -8.21
N GLY A 389 22.56 -21.59 -8.16
CA GLY A 389 23.16 -22.10 -6.93
C GLY A 389 22.90 -21.09 -5.81
N ASP A 390 23.23 -21.43 -4.56
CA ASP A 390 23.27 -20.43 -3.49
C ASP A 390 24.04 -19.21 -4.02
N TYR A 391 23.39 -18.05 -4.08
CA TYR A 391 24.09 -16.82 -4.40
C TYR A 391 25.05 -16.56 -3.23
N ILE A 392 26.27 -17.04 -3.37
CA ILE A 392 27.38 -16.63 -2.52
C ILE A 392 27.72 -15.24 -3.03
N ALA A 393 27.20 -14.22 -2.34
CA ALA A 393 27.62 -12.85 -2.59
C ALA A 393 29.16 -12.85 -2.67
N PRO A 394 29.76 -12.25 -3.72
CA PRO A 394 31.20 -12.16 -3.78
C PRO A 394 31.65 -11.57 -2.44
N GLY A 395 32.52 -12.29 -1.73
CA GLY A 395 33.03 -11.82 -0.44
C GLY A 395 33.46 -10.38 -0.65
N LEU A 396 32.90 -9.44 0.13
CA LEU A 396 33.35 -8.06 0.12
C LEU A 396 34.86 -8.14 0.32
N GLY A 397 35.63 -7.94 -0.75
CA GLY A 397 37.07 -8.15 -0.71
C GLY A 397 37.63 -7.33 0.44
N ASP A 398 38.72 -7.81 1.05
CA ASP A 398 39.30 -7.20 2.25
C ASP A 398 39.50 -5.67 2.10
N ASP A 399 39.67 -5.20 0.87
CA ASP A 399 39.77 -3.79 0.49
C ASP A 399 38.50 -2.95 0.77
N PHE A 400 37.29 -3.51 0.61
CA PHE A 400 36.04 -2.80 0.92
C PHE A 400 35.82 -2.63 2.43
N ARG A 401 36.16 -3.66 3.22
CA ARG A 401 36.07 -3.61 4.69
C ARG A 401 37.11 -2.66 5.28
N ALA A 402 38.33 -2.67 4.73
CA ALA A 402 39.40 -1.75 5.10
C ALA A 402 39.06 -0.28 4.75
N LYS A 403 38.45 -0.03 3.59
CA LYS A 403 38.06 1.31 3.14
C LYS A 403 36.96 1.96 4.00
N TRP A 404 36.11 1.17 4.63
CA TRP A 404 34.94 1.67 5.37
C TRP A 404 34.93 1.32 6.87
N GLY A 405 35.99 0.70 7.39
CA GLY A 405 36.18 0.50 8.83
C GLY A 405 35.10 -0.34 9.51
N ILE A 406 34.56 -1.35 8.81
CA ILE A 406 33.48 -2.21 9.35
C ILE A 406 34.13 -3.39 10.13
N PRO A 407 33.98 -3.48 11.46
CA PRO A 407 34.58 -4.56 12.25
C PRO A 407 33.87 -5.91 12.00
N GLU A 408 34.63 -7.01 12.16
CA GLU A 408 34.08 -8.36 12.10
C GLU A 408 33.10 -8.60 13.25
N VAL A 409 31.86 -8.97 12.91
CA VAL A 409 30.88 -9.50 13.85
C VAL A 409 30.69 -10.98 13.50
N SER A 410 31.27 -11.86 14.31
CA SER A 410 30.99 -13.30 14.26
C SER A 410 29.64 -13.56 14.94
N PHE A 411 28.71 -14.18 14.22
CA PHE A 411 27.49 -14.74 14.80
C PHE A 411 27.74 -16.15 15.33
#